data_AF-A0A1Q7L1K9-F1
#
_entry.id   AF-A0A1Q7L1K9-F1
#
_cell.length_a   1.000
_cell.length_b   1.000
_cell.length_c   1.000
_cell.angle_alpha   90.00
_cell.angle_beta   90.00
_cell.angle_gamma   90.00
#
_symmetry.space_group_name_H-M   'P 1'
#
loop_
_entity.id
_entity.type
_entity.pdbx_description
1 polymer ?
#
loop_
_entity_poly.entity_id
_entity_poly.type
_entity_poly.pdbx_seq_one_letter_code
_entity_poly.pdbx_strand_id
1 'polypeptide(L)'
;MFLFLLFATFAAALVVSFAVMLLFKKPIDSVLRRIIADEISAAWSKYMKFAILVVGMSAGVQLRDLEKYINPTLGGREVQTVSLSFDRWIFELYRAAIETLQGIAWMLLVFFVFALIAYVIVRIGEARKEQGSSQA
;
A
#
# COMPACT_ATOMS: atom_id res chain seq x y z
N MET A 1 18.37 4.78 -21.21
CA MET A 1 18.68 4.52 -19.79
C MET A 1 17.54 4.90 -18.84
N PHE A 2 16.81 6.00 -19.10
CA PHE A 2 15.58 6.36 -18.38
C PHE A 2 14.52 5.24 -18.35
N LEU A 3 14.16 4.69 -19.52
CA LEU A 3 13.17 3.61 -19.63
C LEU A 3 13.56 2.35 -18.83
N PHE A 4 14.85 2.06 -18.71
CA PHE A 4 15.35 0.94 -17.93
C PHE A 4 15.18 1.18 -16.42
N LEU A 5 15.49 2.38 -15.94
CA LEU A 5 15.29 2.76 -14.55
C LEU A 5 13.80 2.80 -14.19
N LEU A 6 12.96 3.38 -15.07
CA LEU A 6 11.50 3.36 -14.92
C LEU A 6 10.95 1.94 -14.84
N PHE A 7 11.40 1.06 -15.74
CA PHE A 7 10.97 -0.33 -15.73
C PHE A 7 11.41 -1.06 -14.46
N ALA A 8 12.65 -0.81 -14.00
CA ALA A 8 13.17 -1.43 -12.79
C ALA A 8 12.49 -0.94 -11.50
N THR A 9 12.22 0.36 -11.37
CA THR A 9 11.47 0.90 -10.22
C THR A 9 10.02 0.45 -10.24
N PHE A 10 9.40 0.37 -11.42
CA PHE A 10 8.07 -0.22 -11.58
C PHE A 10 8.05 -1.70 -11.17
N ALA A 11 9.01 -2.50 -11.64
CA ALA A 11 9.12 -3.91 -11.28
C ALA A 11 9.36 -4.09 -9.78
N ALA A 12 10.19 -3.25 -9.16
CA ALA A 12 10.42 -3.28 -7.72
C ALA A 12 9.15 -2.93 -6.93
N ALA A 13 8.46 -1.85 -7.30
CA ALA A 13 7.20 -1.47 -6.68
C ALA A 13 6.15 -2.59 -6.81
N LEU A 14 6.07 -3.24 -7.97
CA LEU A 14 5.18 -4.37 -8.20
C LEU A 14 5.53 -5.58 -7.32
N VAL A 15 6.81 -5.96 -7.24
CA VAL A 15 7.28 -7.07 -6.40
C VAL A 15 7.02 -6.78 -4.93
N VAL A 16 7.34 -5.59 -4.46
CA VAL A 16 7.11 -5.17 -3.07
C VAL A 16 5.62 -5.16 -2.75
N SER A 17 4.79 -4.58 -3.61
CA SER A 17 3.34 -4.55 -3.43
C SER A 17 2.74 -5.96 -3.38
N PHE A 18 3.21 -6.84 -4.26
CA PHE A 18 2.78 -8.23 -4.30
C PHE A 18 3.20 -9.00 -3.04
N ALA A 19 4.44 -8.81 -2.58
CA ALA A 19 4.95 -9.40 -1.34
C ALA A 19 4.09 -8.96 -0.14
N VAL A 20 3.80 -7.67 -0.01
CA VAL A 20 2.95 -7.14 1.07
C VAL A 20 1.53 -7.71 0.98
N MET A 21 0.94 -7.76 -0.22
CA MET A 21 -0.38 -8.38 -0.42
C MET A 21 -0.41 -9.84 0.06
N LEU A 22 0.62 -10.63 -0.26
CA LEU A 22 0.73 -12.02 0.18
C LEU A 22 0.87 -12.16 1.70
N LEU A 23 1.63 -11.27 2.34
CA LEU A 23 1.80 -11.24 3.80
C LEU A 23 0.49 -10.87 4.50
N PHE A 24 -0.24 -9.89 3.97
CA PHE A 24 -1.46 -9.36 4.60
C PHE A 24 -2.74 -10.07 4.20
N LYS A 25 -2.72 -10.99 3.22
CA LYS A 25 -3.93 -11.71 2.79
C LYS A 25 -4.68 -12.37 3.95
N LYS A 26 -3.98 -13.07 4.85
CA LYS A 26 -4.60 -13.78 5.98
C LYS A 26 -5.14 -12.81 7.05
N PRO A 27 -4.36 -11.82 7.53
CA PRO A 27 -4.87 -10.80 8.46
C PRO A 27 -6.12 -10.08 7.94
N ILE A 28 -6.12 -9.65 6.68
CA ILE A 28 -7.26 -8.95 6.06
C ILE A 28 -8.48 -9.86 6.06
N ASP A 29 -8.35 -11.09 5.56
CA ASP A 29 -9.46 -12.04 5.47
C ASP A 29 -10.06 -12.34 6.86
N SER A 30 -9.21 -12.45 7.89
CA SER A 30 -9.66 -12.69 9.27
C SER A 30 -10.43 -11.51 9.86
N VAL A 31 -9.96 -10.27 9.63
CA VAL A 31 -10.61 -9.07 10.18
C VAL A 31 -11.95 -8.82 9.50
N LEU A 32 -12.02 -8.93 8.17
CA LEU A 32 -13.26 -8.71 7.42
C LEU A 32 -14.35 -9.70 7.80
N ARG A 33 -14.03 -11.00 7.90
CA ARG A 33 -15.00 -12.05 8.29
C ARG A 33 -15.57 -11.85 9.69
N ARG A 34 -14.83 -11.15 10.57
CA ARG A 34 -15.29 -10.89 11.94
C ARG A 34 -16.28 -9.74 12.02
N ILE A 35 -16.29 -8.85 11.02
CA ILE A 35 -17.08 -7.60 11.02
C ILE A 35 -18.26 -7.69 10.06
N ILE A 36 -18.11 -8.39 8.94
CA ILE A 36 -19.05 -8.39 7.82
C ILE A 36 -19.51 -9.83 7.53
N ALA A 37 -20.76 -9.99 7.10
CA ALA A 37 -21.30 -11.27 6.62
C ALA A 37 -20.43 -11.92 5.52
N ASP A 38 -20.39 -13.24 5.51
CA ASP A 38 -19.41 -14.04 4.75
C ASP A 38 -19.36 -13.71 3.25
N GLU A 39 -20.50 -13.53 2.59
CA GLU A 39 -20.57 -13.24 1.14
C GLU A 39 -19.92 -11.90 0.78
N ILE A 40 -20.20 -10.87 1.57
CA ILE A 40 -19.69 -9.51 1.36
C ILE A 40 -18.21 -9.45 1.78
N SER A 41 -17.83 -10.17 2.85
CA SER A 41 -16.44 -10.21 3.33
C SER A 41 -15.45 -10.66 2.25
N ALA A 42 -15.83 -11.66 1.43
CA ALA A 42 -14.98 -12.17 0.37
C ALA A 42 -14.77 -11.16 -0.76
N ALA A 43 -15.81 -10.40 -1.12
CA ALA A 43 -15.71 -9.34 -2.13
C ALA A 43 -14.81 -8.19 -1.66
N TRP A 44 -14.99 -7.73 -0.41
CA TRP A 44 -14.16 -6.68 0.18
C TRP A 44 -12.70 -7.11 0.37
N SER A 45 -12.46 -8.38 0.67
CA SER A 45 -11.10 -8.92 0.72
C SER A 45 -10.39 -8.84 -0.63
N LYS A 46 -11.07 -9.21 -1.72
CA LYS A 46 -10.53 -9.09 -3.09
C LYS A 46 -10.24 -7.64 -3.42
N TYR A 47 -11.16 -6.73 -3.08
CA TYR A 47 -10.97 -5.30 -3.26
C TYR A 47 -9.74 -4.78 -2.48
N MET A 48 -9.57 -5.20 -1.22
CA MET A 48 -8.41 -4.78 -0.41
C MET A 48 -7.08 -5.25 -1.01
N LYS A 49 -7.03 -6.51 -1.49
CA LYS A 49 -5.85 -7.06 -2.18
C LYS A 49 -5.54 -6.28 -3.45
N PHE A 50 -6.57 -5.93 -4.23
CA PHE A 50 -6.43 -5.07 -5.40
C PHE A 50 -5.93 -3.67 -5.02
N ALA A 51 -6.49 -3.06 -3.99
CA ALA A 51 -6.10 -1.74 -3.52
C ALA A 51 -4.63 -1.69 -3.06
N ILE A 52 -4.12 -2.74 -2.39
CA ILE A 52 -2.68 -2.84 -2.03
C ILE A 52 -1.80 -2.77 -3.28
N LEU A 53 -2.16 -3.51 -4.34
CA LEU A 53 -1.39 -3.51 -5.58
C LEU A 53 -1.42 -2.15 -6.28
N VAL A 54 -2.61 -1.54 -6.38
CA VAL A 54 -2.77 -0.23 -7.02
C VAL A 54 -2.05 0.85 -6.25
N VAL A 55 -2.32 0.99 -4.94
CA VAL A 55 -1.70 2.02 -4.10
C VAL A 55 -0.20 1.84 -4.02
N GLY A 56 0.29 0.61 -3.90
CA GLY A 56 1.73 0.34 -3.88
C GLY A 56 2.42 0.74 -5.17
N MET A 57 1.87 0.35 -6.33
CA MET A 57 2.41 0.77 -7.63
C MET A 57 2.32 2.28 -7.84
N SER A 58 1.22 2.93 -7.44
CA SER A 58 1.04 4.38 -7.55
C SER A 58 1.97 5.17 -6.64
N ALA A 59 2.30 4.66 -5.45
CA ALA A 59 3.19 5.31 -4.52
C ALA A 59 4.67 5.15 -4.90
N GLY A 60 5.08 3.96 -5.37
CA GLY A 60 6.47 3.65 -5.71
C GLY A 60 6.97 4.23 -7.04
N VAL A 61 6.07 4.59 -7.96
CA VAL A 61 6.42 5.10 -9.29
C VAL A 61 6.22 6.62 -9.32
N GLN A 62 7.13 7.37 -8.69
CA GLN A 62 7.06 8.84 -8.70
C GLN A 62 7.64 9.44 -10.00
N LEU A 63 6.78 9.75 -10.96
CA LEU A 63 7.15 10.40 -12.23
C LEU A 63 7.86 11.75 -12.05
N ARG A 64 7.57 12.49 -10.96
CA ARG A 64 8.11 13.84 -10.69
C ARG A 64 9.63 13.86 -10.44
N ASP A 65 10.21 12.78 -9.95
CA ASP A 65 11.67 12.69 -9.80
C ASP A 65 12.34 12.28 -11.12
N LEU A 66 11.62 11.59 -12.00
CA LEU A 66 12.10 11.21 -13.32
C LEU A 66 12.18 12.40 -14.30
N GLU A 67 11.29 13.39 -14.17
CA GLU A 67 11.33 14.64 -14.96
C GLU A 67 12.64 15.44 -14.77
N LYS A 68 13.29 15.32 -13.60
CA LYS A 68 14.59 15.97 -13.32
C LYS A 68 15.73 15.48 -14.21
N TYR A 69 15.58 14.29 -14.81
CA TYR A 69 16.55 13.73 -15.75
C TYR A 69 16.26 14.12 -17.22
N ILE A 70 15.11 14.76 -17.49
CA ILE A 70 14.71 15.24 -18.82
C ILE A 70 14.93 16.76 -18.93
N ASN A 71 14.74 17.52 -17.84
CA ASN A 71 14.97 18.98 -17.79
C ASN A 71 16.04 19.35 -16.74
N PRO A 72 17.30 19.64 -17.13
CA PRO A 72 18.34 20.06 -16.20
C PRO A 72 18.13 21.47 -15.60
N THR A 73 17.09 22.19 -16.00
CA THR A 73 16.87 23.62 -15.68
C THR A 73 15.84 23.89 -14.56
N LEU A 74 15.41 22.90 -13.77
CA LEU A 74 14.64 23.19 -12.55
C LEU A 74 15.58 23.65 -11.43
N GLY A 75 15.86 24.97 -11.39
CA GLY A 75 16.50 25.61 -10.23
C GLY A 75 17.68 26.55 -10.52
N GLY A 76 17.93 26.95 -11.78
CA GLY A 76 18.92 27.99 -12.10
C GLY A 76 20.39 27.65 -11.80
N ARG A 77 20.70 26.38 -11.51
CA ARG A 77 22.06 25.86 -11.47
C ARG A 77 22.20 24.87 -12.61
N GLU A 78 23.26 25.00 -13.40
CA GLU A 78 23.68 23.96 -14.34
C GLU A 78 23.88 22.67 -13.54
N VAL A 79 22.85 21.81 -13.56
CA VAL A 79 23.04 20.43 -13.17
C VAL A 79 23.86 19.87 -14.31
N GLN A 80 25.19 19.87 -14.13
CA GLN A 80 26.12 19.08 -14.93
C GLN A 80 25.42 17.77 -15.23
N THR A 81 25.45 17.29 -16.46
CA THR A 81 24.87 16.00 -16.85
C THR A 81 25.52 14.90 -16.00
N VAL A 82 24.99 14.72 -14.80
CA VAL A 82 25.56 13.88 -13.75
C VAL A 82 25.32 12.49 -14.25
N SER A 83 26.40 11.86 -14.72
CA SER A 83 26.40 10.47 -15.14
C SER A 83 25.64 9.66 -14.09
N LEU A 84 24.60 8.95 -14.51
CA LEU A 84 23.95 7.91 -13.71
C LEU A 84 25.02 6.86 -13.39
N SER A 85 25.77 7.03 -12.30
CA SER A 85 26.64 5.99 -11.78
C SER A 85 25.77 4.87 -11.21
N PHE A 86 26.33 3.67 -11.17
CA PHE A 86 25.70 2.48 -10.60
C PHE A 86 25.16 2.73 -9.18
N ASP A 87 25.86 3.56 -8.40
CA ASP A 87 25.48 3.95 -7.04
C ASP A 87 24.16 4.70 -6.97
N ARG A 88 23.76 5.45 -8.02
CA ARG A 88 22.49 6.18 -7.99
C ARG A 88 21.30 5.30 -8.29
N TRP A 89 21.49 4.23 -9.07
CA TRP A 89 20.43 3.29 -9.42
C TRP A 89 19.92 2.50 -8.21
N ILE A 90 20.82 2.14 -7.28
CA ILE A 90 20.43 1.45 -6.05
C ILE A 90 19.58 2.35 -5.14
N PHE A 91 19.87 3.65 -5.07
CA PHE A 91 19.09 4.61 -4.28
C PHE A 91 17.69 4.83 -4.84
N GLU A 92 17.53 4.87 -6.16
CA GLU A 92 16.21 4.98 -6.79
C GLU A 92 15.38 3.71 -6.55
N LEU A 93 16.00 2.54 -6.62
CA LEU A 93 15.34 1.27 -6.32
C LEU A 93 14.91 1.18 -4.85
N TYR A 94 15.81 1.58 -3.94
CA TYR A 94 15.52 1.66 -2.51
C TYR A 94 14.40 2.65 -2.21
N ARG A 95 14.43 3.85 -2.82
CA ARG A 95 13.38 4.86 -2.68
C ARG A 95 12.04 4.32 -3.15
N ALA A 96 11.97 3.74 -4.35
CA ALA A 96 10.75 3.14 -4.88
C ALA A 96 10.17 2.07 -3.95
N ALA A 97 11.03 1.22 -3.36
CA ALA A 97 10.61 0.21 -2.40
C ALA A 97 10.04 0.83 -1.10
N ILE A 98 10.73 1.81 -0.51
CA ILE A 98 10.28 2.48 0.72
C ILE A 98 8.99 3.28 0.50
N GLU A 99 8.86 3.97 -0.62
CA GLU A 99 7.65 4.73 -0.96
C GLU A 99 6.45 3.81 -1.21
N THR A 100 6.67 2.67 -1.88
CA THR A 100 5.67 1.61 -2.02
C THR A 100 5.21 1.11 -0.64
N LEU A 101 6.15 0.77 0.23
CA LEU A 101 5.85 0.30 1.59
C LEU A 101 5.09 1.35 2.40
N GLN A 102 5.52 2.61 2.34
CA GLN A 102 4.89 3.72 3.05
C GLN A 102 3.46 3.98 2.56
N GLY A 103 3.24 3.97 1.24
CA GLY A 103 1.90 4.12 0.66
C GLY A 103 0.94 3.03 1.12
N ILE A 104 1.38 1.77 1.05
CA ILE A 104 0.58 0.63 1.52
C ILE A 104 0.38 0.71 3.04
N ALA A 105 1.40 1.10 3.81
CA ALA A 105 1.32 1.21 5.26
C ALA A 105 0.27 2.25 5.69
N TRP A 106 0.26 3.44 5.07
CA TRP A 106 -0.77 4.45 5.33
C TRP A 106 -2.17 3.97 4.99
N MET A 107 -2.34 3.35 3.83
CA MET A 107 -3.62 2.77 3.41
C MET A 107 -4.12 1.73 4.41
N LEU A 108 -3.26 0.77 4.78
CA LEU A 108 -3.61 -0.28 5.73
C LEU A 108 -3.86 0.27 7.13
N LEU A 109 -3.08 1.25 7.59
CA LEU A 109 -3.28 1.89 8.88
C LEU A 109 -4.68 2.51 8.97
N VAL A 110 -5.05 3.32 7.99
CA VAL A 110 -6.38 3.95 7.92
C VAL A 110 -7.46 2.87 7.88
N PHE A 111 -7.30 1.86 7.04
CA PHE A 111 -8.25 0.74 6.94
C PHE A 111 -8.42 0.00 8.28
N PHE A 112 -7.33 -0.35 8.96
CA PHE A 112 -7.37 -1.07 10.23
C PHE A 112 -7.97 -0.24 11.36
N VAL A 113 -7.75 1.09 11.38
CA VAL A 113 -8.41 1.97 12.35
C VAL A 113 -9.93 1.91 12.19
N PHE A 114 -10.45 2.04 10.96
CA PHE A 114 -11.88 1.90 10.71
C PHE A 114 -12.42 0.50 11.03
N ALA A 115 -11.67 -0.55 10.67
CA ALA A 115 -12.05 -1.92 10.97
C ALA A 115 -12.10 -2.18 12.49
N LEU A 116 -11.16 -1.66 13.27
CA LEU A 116 -11.16 -1.77 14.73
C LEU A 116 -12.36 -1.07 15.35
N ILE A 117 -12.73 0.13 14.89
CA ILE A 117 -13.93 0.83 15.35
C ILE A 117 -15.17 -0.02 15.07
N ALA A 118 -15.33 -0.53 13.85
CA ALA A 118 -16.46 -1.38 13.48
C ALA A 118 -16.51 -2.66 14.33
N TYR A 119 -15.36 -3.30 14.57
CA TYR A 119 -15.25 -4.48 15.43
C TYR A 119 -15.73 -4.21 16.86
N VAL A 120 -15.29 -3.10 17.47
CA VAL A 120 -15.71 -2.72 18.84
C VAL A 120 -17.23 -2.52 18.91
N ILE A 121 -17.83 -1.86 17.91
CA ILE A 121 -19.28 -1.64 17.86
C ILE A 121 -20.04 -2.97 17.80
N VAL A 122 -19.65 -3.86 16.89
CA VAL A 122 -20.27 -5.20 16.75
C VAL A 122 -20.14 -5.98 18.06
N ARG A 123 -18.96 -5.98 18.67
CA ARG A 123 -18.68 -6.74 19.89
C ARG A 123 -19.52 -6.27 21.09
N ILE A 124 -19.73 -4.97 21.23
CA ILE A 124 -20.60 -4.41 22.29
C ILE A 124 -22.07 -4.80 22.04
N GLY A 125 -22.51 -4.82 20.78
CA GLY A 125 -23.85 -5.25 20.41
C GLY A 125 -24.12 -6.71 20.75
N GLU A 126 -23.19 -7.61 20.42
CA GLU A 126 -23.27 -9.04 20.76
C GLU A 126 -23.37 -9.27 22.29
N ALA A 127 -22.50 -8.63 23.07
CA ALA A 127 -22.48 -8.78 24.53
C ALA A 127 -23.79 -8.34 25.21
N ARG A 128 -24.45 -7.29 24.69
CA ARG A 128 -25.75 -6.84 25.19
C ARG A 128 -26.88 -7.84 24.87
N LYS A 129 -26.83 -8.50 23.72
CA LYS A 129 -27.83 -9.50 23.28
C LYS A 129 -27.76 -10.78 24.12
N GLU A 130 -26.55 -11.23 24.46
CA GLU A 130 -26.34 -12.40 25.33
C GLU A 130 -26.89 -12.15 26.75
N GLN A 131 -26.68 -10.96 27.32
CA GLN A 131 -27.21 -10.62 28.66
C GLN A 131 -28.75 -10.57 28.71
N GLY A 132 -29.41 -10.05 27.66
CA GLY A 132 -30.87 -9.99 27.59
C GLY A 132 -31.57 -11.34 27.40
N SER A 133 -30.89 -12.31 26.77
CA SER A 133 -31.42 -13.67 26.58
C SER A 133 -31.24 -14.59 27.78
N SER A 134 -30.32 -14.27 28.70
CA SER A 134 -30.10 -15.02 29.94
C SER A 134 -31.00 -14.56 31.11
N GLN A 135 -31.78 -13.48 30.92
CA GLN A 135 -32.72 -12.93 31.91
C GLN A 135 -34.21 -13.15 31.56
N ALA A 136 -34.50 -13.74 30.40
CA ALA A 136 -35.85 -14.10 29.96
C ALA A 136 -36.07 -15.62 30.10
#